data_AF-A0A0G4LQZ8-F1
#
_entry.id   AF-A0A0G4LQZ8-F1
#
_cell.length_a   1.000
_cell.length_b   1.000
_cell.length_c   1.000
_cell.angle_alpha   90.00
_cell.angle_beta   90.00
_cell.angle_gamma   90.00
#
_symmetry.space_group_name_H-M   'P 1'
#
loop_
_entity.id
_entity.type
_entity.pdbx_description
1 polymer ?
#
loop_
_entity_poly.entity_id
_entity_poly.type
_entity_poly.pdbx_seq_one_letter_code
_entity_poly.pdbx_strand_id
1 'polypeptide(L)'
;MAMRTGRHLWRVARKDQDEFYDRYLAGRRDEEGYGPIESLHRARCRNVIYSILDPNPTRRITASQVLKSEWGREITLCKAGEEGL
;
A
#
# COMPACT_ATOMS: atom_id res chain seq x y z
N MET A 1 -5.68 1.36 -4.90
CA MET A 1 -6.56 0.18 -4.73
C MET A 1 -7.82 0.22 -5.57
N ALA A 2 -8.47 1.37 -5.78
CA ALA A 2 -9.71 1.47 -6.59
C ALA A 2 -9.68 0.71 -7.93
N MET A 3 -8.55 0.76 -8.65
CA MET A 3 -8.37 -0.02 -9.88
C MET A 3 -8.52 -1.53 -9.71
N ARG A 4 -8.14 -2.08 -8.55
CA ARG A 4 -8.14 -3.53 -8.27
C ARG A 4 -9.36 -4.00 -7.48
N THR A 5 -9.92 -3.13 -6.63
CA THR A 5 -11.04 -3.44 -5.73
C THR A 5 -12.35 -2.76 -6.13
N GLY A 6 -12.37 -1.94 -7.19
CA GLY A 6 -13.55 -1.19 -7.66
C GLY A 6 -13.96 -0.01 -6.76
N ARG A 7 -13.26 0.23 -5.64
CA ARG A 7 -13.54 1.30 -4.68
C ARG A 7 -12.30 1.76 -3.93
N HIS A 8 -12.31 2.98 -3.41
CA HIS A 8 -11.29 3.45 -2.48
C HIS A 8 -11.29 2.60 -1.19
N LEU A 9 -10.13 2.41 -0.56
CA LEU A 9 -10.05 1.71 0.72
C LEU A 9 -10.74 2.51 1.83
N TRP A 10 -10.53 3.83 1.81
CA TRP A 10 -11.15 4.84 2.66
C TRP A 10 -11.17 6.17 1.89
N ARG A 11 -11.95 7.15 2.32
CA ARG A 11 -12.02 8.50 1.74
C ARG A 11 -10.98 9.42 2.34
N VAL A 12 -10.80 9.38 3.67
CA VAL A 12 -9.83 10.24 4.39
C VAL A 12 -9.01 9.39 5.35
N ALA A 13 -7.68 9.56 5.35
CA ALA A 13 -6.77 8.87 6.26
C ALA A 13 -6.70 9.55 7.64
N ARG A 14 -7.87 9.72 8.29
CA ARG A 14 -8.00 10.33 9.62
C ARG A 14 -8.83 9.43 10.51
N LYS A 15 -8.25 9.12 11.68
CA LYS A 15 -8.95 8.36 12.71
C LYS A 15 -10.22 9.10 13.13
N ASP A 16 -11.28 8.36 13.44
CA ASP A 16 -12.56 8.90 13.93
C ASP A 16 -13.34 9.76 12.91
N GLN A 17 -12.81 9.95 11.69
CA GLN A 17 -13.50 10.62 10.58
C GLN A 17 -13.90 9.68 9.46
N ASP A 18 -13.25 8.51 9.37
CA ASP A 18 -13.51 7.52 8.34
C ASP A 18 -13.46 6.12 8.93
N GLU A 19 -14.63 5.49 9.04
CA GLU A 19 -14.78 4.15 9.60
C GLU A 19 -13.94 3.11 8.84
N PHE A 20 -13.75 3.27 7.53
CA PHE A 20 -12.95 2.34 6.75
C PHE A 20 -11.46 2.49 7.03
N TYR A 21 -11.00 3.71 7.35
CA TYR A 21 -9.63 3.94 7.81
C TYR A 21 -9.41 3.38 9.22
N ASP A 22 -10.40 3.51 10.11
CA ASP A 22 -10.33 2.90 11.44
C ASP A 22 -10.24 1.37 11.35
N ARG A 23 -11.06 0.75 10.49
CA ARG A 23 -10.98 -0.69 10.18
C ARG A 23 -9.61 -1.08 9.60
N TYR A 24 -9.00 -0.22 8.77
CA TYR A 24 -7.64 -0.45 8.28
C TYR A 24 -6.62 -0.46 9.41
N LEU A 25 -6.67 0.52 10.32
CA LEU A 25 -5.76 0.61 11.46
C LEU A 25 -5.88 -0.60 12.41
N ALA A 26 -7.08 -1.12 12.60
CA ALA A 26 -7.34 -2.34 13.36
C ALA A 26 -6.83 -3.58 12.61
N GLY A 27 -7.31 -3.82 11.39
CA GLY A 27 -7.02 -5.04 10.63
C GLY A 27 -5.54 -5.20 10.29
N ARG A 28 -4.79 -4.12 10.06
CA ARG A 28 -3.34 -4.22 9.78
C ARG A 28 -2.51 -4.73 10.97
N ARG A 29 -3.07 -4.77 12.18
CA ARG A 29 -2.42 -5.29 13.39
C ARG A 29 -2.84 -6.73 13.68
N ASP A 30 -3.89 -7.19 13.02
CA ASP A 30 -4.41 -8.55 13.11
C ASP A 30 -3.55 -9.50 12.26
N GLU A 31 -3.50 -10.77 12.66
CA GLU A 31 -2.88 -11.84 11.88
C GLU A 31 -3.62 -12.06 10.56
N GLU A 32 -4.95 -11.89 10.55
CA GLU A 32 -5.77 -11.97 9.33
C GLU A 32 -5.54 -10.78 8.38
N GLY A 33 -4.95 -9.69 8.86
CA GLY A 33 -4.70 -8.50 8.07
C GLY A 33 -5.97 -7.72 7.70
N TYR A 34 -5.81 -6.75 6.78
CA TYR A 34 -6.92 -5.96 6.26
C TYR A 34 -7.49 -6.58 4.98
N GLY A 35 -8.68 -7.18 5.07
CA GLY A 35 -9.32 -7.96 4.00
C GLY A 35 -9.22 -7.41 2.57
N PRO A 36 -9.47 -6.11 2.31
CA PRO A 36 -9.29 -5.54 0.97
C PRO A 36 -7.87 -5.67 0.40
N ILE A 37 -6.83 -5.61 1.23
CA ILE A 37 -5.44 -5.86 0.82
C ILE A 37 -5.18 -7.36 0.76
N GLU A 38 -5.68 -8.15 1.72
CA GLU A 38 -5.51 -9.62 1.72
C GLU A 38 -6.14 -10.32 0.52
N SER A 39 -7.19 -9.74 -0.08
CA SER A 39 -7.80 -10.25 -1.31
C SER A 39 -6.85 -10.24 -2.53
N LEU A 40 -5.70 -9.58 -2.44
CA LEU A 40 -4.69 -9.59 -3.50
C LEU A 40 -3.92 -10.91 -3.49
N HIS A 41 -3.89 -11.60 -4.63
CA HIS A 41 -3.30 -12.95 -4.75
C HIS A 41 -1.83 -13.06 -4.30
N ARG A 42 -0.97 -12.08 -4.63
CA ARG A 42 0.48 -12.18 -4.38
C ARG A 42 0.87 -11.55 -3.05
N ALA A 43 1.38 -12.35 -2.10
CA ALA A 43 1.85 -11.86 -0.79
C ALA A 43 2.89 -10.73 -0.90
N ARG A 44 3.82 -10.84 -1.85
CA ARG A 44 4.83 -9.81 -2.12
C ARG A 44 4.22 -8.45 -2.48
N CYS A 45 3.13 -8.45 -3.24
CA CYS A 45 2.38 -7.22 -3.57
C CYS A 45 1.72 -6.62 -2.32
N ARG A 46 1.12 -7.47 -1.47
CA ARG A 46 0.48 -7.03 -0.22
C ARG A 46 1.47 -6.34 0.72
N ASN A 47 2.64 -6.92 0.91
CA ASN A 47 3.70 -6.38 1.77
C ASN A 47 4.13 -4.96 1.33
N VAL A 48 4.28 -4.76 0.02
CA VAL A 48 4.63 -3.44 -0.53
C VAL A 48 3.48 -2.45 -0.31
N ILE A 49 2.23 -2.86 -0.49
CA ILE A 49 1.06 -1.99 -0.26
C ILE A 49 0.94 -1.60 1.22
N TYR A 50 1.14 -2.52 2.17
CA TYR A 50 1.17 -2.17 3.59
C TYR A 50 2.28 -1.19 3.94
N SER A 51 3.43 -1.32 3.29
CA SER A 51 4.57 -0.44 3.48
C SER A 51 4.33 0.96 2.89
N ILE A 52 3.63 1.07 1.76
CA ILE A 52 3.21 2.37 1.18
C ILE A 52 2.18 3.05 2.10
N LEU A 53 1.25 2.27 2.66
CA LEU A 53 0.12 2.76 3.45
C LEU A 53 0.42 2.82 4.95
N ASP A 54 1.68 2.75 5.38
CA ASP A 54 2.02 2.80 6.80
C ASP A 54 1.45 4.08 7.47
N PRO A 55 0.79 4.01 8.65
CA PRO A 55 0.18 5.16 9.26
C PRO A 55 1.27 6.07 9.84
N ASN A 56 2.44 5.51 10.16
CA ASN A 56 3.61 6.28 10.53
C ASN A 56 4.35 6.74 9.25
N PRO A 57 4.39 8.05 8.96
CA PRO A 57 5.02 8.56 7.75
C PRO A 57 6.51 8.22 7.65
N THR A 58 7.23 8.04 8.76
CA THR A 58 8.66 7.71 8.75
C THR A 58 8.95 6.26 8.38
N ARG A 59 7.94 5.39 8.44
CA ARG A 59 8.03 3.97 8.06
C ARG A 59 7.57 3.71 6.62
N ARG A 60 7.03 4.73 5.94
CA ARG A 60 6.59 4.59 4.55
C ARG A 60 7.79 4.42 3.64
N ILE A 61 7.68 3.47 2.73
CA ILE A 61 8.69 3.30 1.70
C ILE A 61 8.60 4.38 0.63
N THR A 62 9.73 4.78 0.08
CA THR A 62 9.82 5.76 -1.00
C THR A 62 9.44 5.15 -2.35
N ALA A 63 9.18 6.00 -3.34
CA ALA A 63 8.94 5.56 -4.72
C ALA A 63 10.09 4.67 -5.25
N SER A 64 11.35 5.07 -5.01
CA SER A 64 12.52 4.27 -5.41
C SER A 64 12.57 2.90 -4.72
N GLN A 65 12.15 2.80 -3.46
CA GLN A 65 12.06 1.52 -2.75
C GLN A 65 10.93 0.64 -3.29
N VAL A 66 9.78 1.23 -3.66
CA VAL A 66 8.69 0.51 -4.33
C VAL A 66 9.16 -0.08 -5.65
N LEU A 67 9.86 0.70 -6.47
CA LEU A 67 10.39 0.26 -7.77
C LEU A 67 11.43 -0.84 -7.63
N LYS A 68 12.20 -0.86 -6.54
CA LYS A 68 13.17 -1.92 -6.24
C LYS A 68 12.57 -3.15 -5.55
N SER A 69 11.29 -3.10 -5.15
CA SER A 69 10.62 -4.21 -4.47
C SER A 69 10.33 -5.38 -5.41
N GLU A 70 10.06 -6.56 -4.85
CA GLU A 70 9.66 -7.74 -5.64
C GLU A 70 8.36 -7.54 -6.43
N TRP A 71 7.58 -6.50 -6.13
CA TRP A 71 6.39 -6.15 -6.90
C TRP A 71 6.70 -5.16 -8.05
N GLY A 72 7.63 -4.22 -7.82
CA GLY A 72 7.92 -3.13 -8.77
C GLY A 72 9.10 -3.37 -9.71
N ARG A 73 10.02 -4.28 -9.37
CA ARG A 73 11.33 -4.41 -10.05
C ARG A 73 11.28 -4.81 -11.53
N GLU A 74 10.17 -5.38 -12.00
CA GLU A 74 9.98 -5.79 -13.40
C GLU A 74 9.37 -4.67 -14.26
N ILE A 75 9.05 -3.52 -13.66
CA ILE A 75 8.53 -2.37 -14.39
C ILE A 75 9.68 -1.72 -15.16
N THR A 76 9.54 -1.63 -16.49
CA THR A 76 10.45 -0.87 -17.32
C THR A 76 10.28 0.63 -17.06
N LEU A 77 11.38 1.30 -16.75
CA LEU A 77 11.41 2.73 -16.46
C LEU A 77 12.13 3.48 -17.58
N CYS A 78 11.78 4.75 -17.76
CA CYS A 78 12.64 5.66 -18.51
C CYS A 78 13.82 6.09 -17.63
N LYS A 79 14.85 6.67 -18.25
CA LYS A 79 16.06 7.13 -17.56
C LYS A 79 15.76 8.04 -16.34
N ALA A 80 14.82 8.98 -16.48
CA ALA A 80 14.43 9.84 -15.36
C ALA A 80 13.83 9.05 -14.17
N GLY A 81 13.06 7.99 -14.45
CA GLY A 81 12.49 7.11 -13.43
C GLY A 81 13.54 6.24 -12.74
N GLU A 82 14.60 5.85 -13.44
CA GLU A 82 15.76 5.16 -12.84
C GLU A 82 16.56 6.08 -11.92
N GLU A 83 16.72 7.35 -12.33
CA GLU A 83 17.47 8.38 -11.61
C GLU A 83 16.69 9.00 -10.45
N GLY A 84 15.35 8.85 -10.42
CA GLY A 84 14.48 9.38 -9.38
C GLY A 84 14.31 10.90 -9.42
N LEU A 85 14.35 11.48 -10.62
CA LEU A 85 14.27 12.93 -10.91
C LEU A 85 12.85 13.41 -11.21
#